data_AF-A0A1Y4RFA3-F1
#
_entry.id   AF-A0A1Y4RFA3-F1
#
_cell.length_a   1.000
_cell.length_b   1.000
_cell.length_c   1.000
_cell.angle_alpha   90.00
_cell.angle_beta   90.00
_cell.angle_gamma   90.00
#
_symmetry.space_group_name_H-M   'P 1'
#
loop_
_entity.id
_entity.type
_entity.pdbx_description
1 polymer ?
#
loop_
_entity_poly.entity_id
_entity_poly.type
_entity_poly.pdbx_seq_one_letter_code
_entity_poly.pdbx_strand_id
1 'polypeptide(L)'
;MKKMNHPLFLCPVRAPRAAALAAAAVLAFSATAFPCFSITAMAQEKQVSRITTEYDDGTREVTEYQYDQNGNNTVTADRYRDGSTRTITRSYGENGDAVSEQSVYYDAETNTTYTYESIQRDVSPRSYYRTTTEYGDGTWEQQETWGDSLLSPTKEVTVSVDGITTQTDYTYNETGQLLTERTVSSDGSWAQGESVYGENGELLSYYDAAYTAQTGILKERTLSSEGTGPAAAFRLLVTSTSPSGNQTKEESWHRPDDLQVTKKISFFGDASTVEEYSYDRDGLLSYYVKRDGESGRLIADTRNTRSPGMEEIISTDELGTMTTSRTVSQVGITSTYSRTEAADGAYSCTEYSTRDADGAYLSYRSEDGDENGPTSSQEILYSEDGSYTSTSRSADGAVTVSRYNASHSPLSQTVTKPDGRTETTVWEYREDGLPARKVTSYSDGTGDTVVTYQYDDTGTLTDSTETRANGMSAVTRYWSDYDGDGDFYQYQEDVTYNGGQSLSRLDEESWTLSRSTITYSTGDIAQEMLEADYTGDNPVYRHRISYRDGNTEERVLAGDLEYWNRSSELETRVETYLETGWMG
;
A
#
# COMPACT_ATOMS: atom_id res chain seq x y z
N MET A 1 -13.41 -2.91 -13.34
CA MET A 1 -13.89 -1.57 -12.93
C MET A 1 -12.71 -0.61 -12.94
N LYS A 2 -12.87 0.54 -13.59
CA LYS A 2 -11.83 1.54 -13.90
C LYS A 2 -11.13 2.06 -12.63
N LYS A 3 -9.80 2.08 -12.62
CA LYS A 3 -8.99 3.05 -11.86
C LYS A 3 -8.34 3.99 -12.87
N MET A 4 -8.59 5.28 -12.68
CA MET A 4 -8.08 6.39 -13.49
C MET A 4 -6.63 6.69 -13.12
N ASN A 5 -5.88 7.07 -14.15
CA ASN A 5 -4.49 7.52 -14.13
C ASN A 5 -4.37 8.93 -13.53
N HIS A 6 -3.30 9.16 -12.77
CA HIS A 6 -2.61 10.45 -12.64
C HIS A 6 -1.10 10.16 -12.64
N PRO A 7 -0.30 10.71 -13.58
CA PRO A 7 1.15 10.71 -13.46
C PRO A 7 1.67 12.05 -12.94
N LEU A 8 2.41 11.99 -11.84
CA LEU A 8 3.39 13.01 -11.42
C LEU A 8 4.73 12.67 -12.09
N PHE A 9 5.23 13.54 -12.97
CA PHE A 9 6.61 13.45 -13.47
C PHE A 9 7.52 14.34 -12.61
N LEU A 10 8.41 13.70 -11.86
CA LEU A 10 9.65 14.26 -11.32
C LEU A 10 10.79 13.80 -12.25
N CYS A 11 11.52 14.73 -12.85
CA CYS A 11 12.79 14.46 -13.53
C CYS A 11 13.89 14.05 -12.53
N PRO A 12 14.72 13.05 -12.85
CA PRO A 12 16.07 12.98 -12.34
C PRO A 12 17.08 13.01 -13.49
N VAL A 13 18.08 13.91 -13.42
CA VAL A 13 19.29 13.77 -14.22
C VAL A 13 20.50 13.70 -13.30
N ARG A 14 21.09 12.50 -13.21
CA ARG A 14 22.51 12.29 -12.94
C ARG A 14 23.02 11.15 -13.81
N ALA A 15 24.01 11.46 -14.62
CA ALA A 15 24.71 10.54 -15.53
C ALA A 15 25.47 9.42 -14.79
N PRO A 16 25.85 8.36 -15.51
CA PRO A 16 27.10 7.66 -15.24
C PRO A 16 28.07 7.69 -16.44
N ARG A 17 29.35 7.90 -16.12
CA ARG A 17 30.52 7.61 -16.96
C ARG A 17 30.83 6.11 -16.93
N ALA A 18 31.30 5.56 -18.06
CA ALA A 18 32.25 4.44 -18.27
C ALA A 18 31.89 3.75 -19.59
N ALA A 19 32.77 3.16 -20.41
CA ALA A 19 34.21 3.06 -20.51
C ALA A 19 34.52 2.56 -21.94
N ALA A 20 35.77 2.74 -22.38
CA ALA A 20 36.27 2.34 -23.67
C ALA A 20 36.18 0.81 -23.94
N LEU A 21 35.99 0.44 -25.20
CA LEU A 21 36.60 -0.77 -25.75
C LEU A 21 36.99 -0.56 -27.22
N ALA A 22 38.27 -0.80 -27.48
CA ALA A 22 38.90 -0.71 -28.79
C ALA A 22 38.62 -1.96 -29.62
N ALA A 23 38.43 -1.79 -30.92
CA ALA A 23 38.79 -2.78 -31.92
C ALA A 23 39.30 -2.05 -33.17
N ALA A 24 40.59 -2.23 -33.44
CA ALA A 24 41.27 -1.71 -34.61
C ALA A 24 40.89 -2.51 -35.87
N ALA A 25 40.72 -1.82 -37.00
CA ALA A 25 40.94 -2.41 -38.30
C ALA A 25 41.63 -1.38 -39.20
N VAL A 26 42.83 -1.76 -39.62
CA VAL A 26 43.76 -1.06 -40.50
C VAL A 26 43.18 -0.96 -41.90
N LEU A 27 43.22 0.22 -42.53
CA LEU A 27 43.26 0.32 -43.98
C LEU A 27 44.21 1.45 -44.39
N ALA A 28 45.35 1.02 -44.93
CA ALA A 28 46.36 1.85 -45.54
C ALA A 28 45.84 2.45 -46.85
N PHE A 29 46.16 3.71 -47.12
CA PHE A 29 46.31 4.17 -48.49
C PHE A 29 47.56 5.05 -48.62
N SER A 30 48.43 4.62 -49.51
CA SER A 30 49.71 5.21 -49.88
C SER A 30 49.53 6.52 -50.65
N ALA A 31 50.46 7.44 -50.41
CA ALA A 31 50.62 8.73 -51.07
C ALA A 31 51.05 8.62 -52.55
N THR A 32 50.65 9.60 -53.37
CA THR A 32 51.47 10.14 -54.47
C THR A 32 51.16 11.62 -54.70
N ALA A 33 52.19 12.40 -54.99
CA ALA A 33 52.17 13.86 -55.04
C ALA A 33 52.36 14.43 -56.46
N PHE A 34 51.67 15.56 -56.75
CA PHE A 34 51.87 16.66 -57.74
C PHE A 34 51.85 16.36 -59.27
N PRO A 35 51.61 17.36 -60.20
CA PRO A 35 51.71 18.83 -60.06
C PRO A 35 50.58 19.71 -60.68
N CYS A 36 50.70 21.02 -60.46
CA CYS A 36 49.85 22.13 -60.94
C CYS A 36 49.68 22.22 -62.48
N PHE A 37 48.46 22.52 -62.94
CA PHE A 37 48.16 23.44 -64.05
C PHE A 37 46.78 24.08 -63.81
N SER A 38 46.71 25.40 -63.99
CA SER A 38 45.50 26.23 -63.95
C SER A 38 44.54 25.90 -65.11
N ILE A 39 43.22 26.06 -64.92
CA ILE A 39 42.22 26.62 -65.87
C ILE A 39 40.78 26.49 -65.32
N THR A 40 40.03 27.60 -65.40
CA THR A 40 38.55 27.80 -65.29
C THR A 40 37.83 27.53 -63.99
N ALA A 41 37.00 28.51 -63.61
CA ALA A 41 35.89 28.37 -62.69
C ALA A 41 34.96 27.25 -63.16
N MET A 42 35.09 26.07 -62.55
CA MET A 42 34.06 25.05 -62.54
C MET A 42 33.29 25.20 -61.23
N ALA A 43 31.95 25.18 -61.31
CA ALA A 43 31.12 24.96 -60.14
C ALA A 43 31.56 23.63 -59.51
N GLN A 44 32.21 23.71 -58.34
CA GLN A 44 32.80 22.57 -57.67
C GLN A 44 31.67 21.78 -57.00
N GLU A 45 31.55 20.51 -57.41
CA GLU A 45 30.52 19.55 -56.97
C GLU A 45 30.59 19.35 -55.45
N LYS A 46 29.43 19.34 -54.78
CA LYS A 46 29.31 19.18 -53.32
C LYS A 46 29.98 17.87 -52.90
N GLN A 47 30.95 17.90 -51.99
CA GLN A 47 31.68 16.70 -51.57
C GLN A 47 30.77 15.82 -50.71
N VAL A 48 30.53 14.58 -51.16
CA VAL A 48 29.71 13.57 -50.46
C VAL A 48 30.59 12.40 -50.05
N SER A 49 30.49 11.94 -48.81
CA SER A 49 31.08 10.68 -48.35
C SER A 49 29.98 9.73 -47.84
N ARG A 50 30.16 8.42 -48.04
CA ARG A 50 29.19 7.39 -47.65
C ARG A 50 29.90 6.22 -46.98
N ILE A 51 29.32 5.74 -45.88
CA ILE A 51 29.70 4.52 -45.18
C ILE A 51 28.52 3.54 -45.25
N THR A 52 28.78 2.27 -45.51
CA THR A 52 27.74 1.23 -45.58
C THR A 52 28.22 -0.01 -44.84
N THR A 53 27.38 -0.53 -43.94
CA THR A 53 27.59 -1.78 -43.21
C THR A 53 26.50 -2.76 -43.66
N GLU A 54 26.89 -3.91 -44.22
CA GLU A 54 25.95 -4.98 -44.60
C GLU A 54 26.02 -6.13 -43.59
N TYR A 55 24.87 -6.73 -43.28
CA TYR A 55 24.75 -7.86 -42.36
C TYR A 55 24.37 -9.16 -43.11
N ASP A 56 24.59 -10.31 -42.47
CA ASP A 56 24.35 -11.64 -43.06
C ASP A 56 22.89 -11.90 -43.44
N ASP A 57 21.94 -11.19 -42.82
CA ASP A 57 20.51 -11.26 -43.12
C ASP A 57 20.09 -10.40 -44.32
N GLY A 58 21.05 -9.73 -44.97
CA GLY A 58 20.84 -8.86 -46.12
C GLY A 58 20.41 -7.43 -45.77
N THR A 59 20.28 -7.10 -44.49
CA THR A 59 20.01 -5.71 -44.05
C THR A 59 21.26 -4.84 -44.13
N ARG A 60 21.07 -3.52 -44.20
CA ARG A 60 22.14 -2.55 -44.38
C ARG A 60 21.95 -1.35 -43.46
N GLU A 61 23.03 -0.89 -42.86
CA GLU A 61 23.12 0.46 -42.29
C GLU A 61 23.91 1.37 -43.22
N VAL A 62 23.43 2.59 -43.41
CA VAL A 62 24.07 3.57 -44.31
C VAL A 62 24.17 4.89 -43.58
N THR A 63 25.38 5.48 -43.55
CA THR A 63 25.59 6.86 -43.11
C THR A 63 26.20 7.67 -44.25
N GLU A 64 25.57 8.80 -44.58
CA GLU A 64 26.03 9.74 -45.60
C GLU A 64 26.37 11.09 -44.97
N TYR A 65 27.48 11.68 -45.42
CA TYR A 65 27.91 13.03 -45.03
C TYR A 65 28.01 13.93 -46.26
N GLN A 66 27.57 15.19 -46.12
CA GLN A 66 27.75 16.22 -47.16
C GLN A 66 28.45 17.43 -46.58
N TYR A 67 29.47 17.93 -47.28
CA TYR A 67 30.28 19.05 -46.80
C TYR A 67 30.07 20.32 -47.64
N ASP A 68 30.24 21.48 -47.02
CA ASP A 68 30.31 22.76 -47.72
C ASP A 68 31.70 23.01 -48.35
N GLN A 69 31.87 24.18 -48.96
CA GLN A 69 33.12 24.59 -49.62
C GLN A 69 34.30 24.78 -48.65
N ASN A 70 34.00 24.98 -47.36
CA ASN A 70 34.97 25.17 -46.28
C ASN A 70 35.31 23.84 -45.57
N GLY A 71 34.67 22.74 -45.97
CA GLY A 71 34.84 21.41 -45.36
C GLY A 71 33.99 21.17 -44.12
N ASN A 72 33.01 22.03 -43.82
CA ASN A 72 32.10 21.81 -42.70
C ASN A 72 31.00 20.81 -43.08
N ASN A 73 30.62 19.93 -42.15
CA ASN A 73 29.60 18.92 -42.39
C ASN A 73 28.18 19.50 -42.34
N THR A 74 27.59 19.72 -43.50
CA THR A 74 26.25 20.31 -43.67
C THR A 74 25.10 19.32 -43.54
N VAL A 75 25.32 18.02 -43.81
CA VAL A 75 24.27 17.00 -43.72
C VAL A 75 24.85 15.69 -43.23
N THR A 76 24.21 15.08 -42.23
CA THR A 76 24.41 13.67 -41.85
C THR A 76 23.10 12.92 -42.02
N ALA A 77 23.07 11.88 -42.84
CA ALA A 77 21.88 11.04 -43.03
C ALA A 77 22.20 9.58 -42.70
N ASP A 78 21.56 9.05 -41.68
CA ASP A 78 21.65 7.67 -41.22
C ASP A 78 20.38 6.89 -41.62
N ARG A 79 20.57 5.66 -42.08
CA ARG A 79 19.51 4.64 -42.24
C ARG A 79 19.91 3.42 -41.43
N TYR A 80 19.07 3.06 -40.47
CA TYR A 80 19.31 1.97 -39.54
C TYR A 80 18.69 0.65 -40.03
N ARG A 81 19.12 -0.46 -39.43
CA ARG A 81 18.69 -1.82 -39.82
C ARG A 81 17.20 -2.08 -39.59
N ASP A 82 16.62 -1.47 -38.58
CA ASP A 82 15.20 -1.56 -38.20
C ASP A 82 14.27 -0.78 -39.16
N GLY A 83 14.83 -0.02 -40.10
CA GLY A 83 14.09 0.86 -41.01
C GLY A 83 13.96 2.30 -40.51
N SER A 84 14.44 2.60 -39.30
CA SER A 84 14.49 3.96 -38.74
C SER A 84 15.50 4.81 -39.52
N THR A 85 15.27 6.13 -39.55
CA THR A 85 16.16 7.06 -40.27
C THR A 85 16.44 8.30 -39.44
N ARG A 86 17.63 8.90 -39.62
CA ARG A 86 18.00 10.17 -38.99
C ARG A 86 18.64 11.08 -40.02
N THR A 87 18.19 12.33 -40.12
CA THR A 87 18.82 13.35 -40.95
C THR A 87 19.12 14.57 -40.10
N ILE A 88 20.37 15.01 -40.08
CA ILE A 88 20.79 16.25 -39.44
C ILE A 88 21.30 17.21 -40.52
N THR A 89 20.73 18.41 -40.58
CA THR A 89 21.16 19.48 -41.47
C THR A 89 21.70 20.63 -40.64
N ARG A 90 22.90 21.14 -40.99
CA ARG A 90 23.56 22.25 -40.29
C ARG A 90 23.89 23.38 -41.23
N SER A 91 23.77 24.61 -40.73
CA SER A 91 24.34 25.81 -41.37
C SER A 91 25.38 26.43 -40.45
N TYR A 92 26.44 26.98 -41.04
CA TYR A 92 27.60 27.51 -40.32
C TYR A 92 27.75 29.02 -40.56
N GLY A 93 28.16 29.75 -39.52
CA GLY A 93 28.48 31.17 -39.59
C GLY A 93 29.89 31.43 -40.13
N GLU A 94 30.29 32.71 -40.22
CA GLU A 94 31.59 33.13 -40.78
C GLU A 94 32.80 32.54 -40.03
N ASN A 95 32.65 32.20 -38.75
CA ASN A 95 33.70 31.62 -37.91
C ASN A 95 33.76 30.08 -37.96
N GLY A 96 32.87 29.42 -38.73
CA GLY A 96 32.79 27.96 -38.79
C GLY A 96 31.99 27.31 -37.65
N ASP A 97 31.37 28.10 -36.77
CA ASP A 97 30.43 27.62 -35.74
C ASP A 97 29.04 27.35 -36.35
N ALA A 98 28.36 26.30 -35.89
CA ALA A 98 27.01 25.99 -36.36
C ALA A 98 26.01 27.04 -35.83
N VAL A 99 25.34 27.74 -36.73
CA VAL A 99 24.34 28.78 -36.43
C VAL A 99 22.91 28.26 -36.55
N SER A 100 22.70 27.14 -37.23
CA SER A 100 21.43 26.41 -37.19
C SER A 100 21.64 24.91 -37.33
N GLU A 101 20.77 24.14 -36.68
CA GLU A 101 20.69 22.69 -36.83
C GLU A 101 19.22 22.27 -36.92
N GLN A 102 18.90 21.42 -37.89
CA GLN A 102 17.64 20.69 -37.95
C GLN A 102 17.94 19.19 -37.94
N SER A 103 17.42 18.47 -36.96
CA SER A 103 17.51 17.02 -36.83
C SER A 103 16.12 16.40 -36.99
N VAL A 104 15.94 15.50 -37.96
CA VAL A 104 14.72 14.73 -38.18
C VAL A 104 15.03 13.27 -37.92
N TYR A 105 14.31 12.62 -37.01
CA TYR A 105 14.43 11.20 -36.70
C TYR A 105 13.08 10.52 -36.91
N TYR A 106 13.05 9.46 -37.71
CA TYR A 106 11.88 8.60 -37.89
C TYR A 106 12.18 7.25 -37.24
N ASP A 107 11.30 6.83 -36.33
CA ASP A 107 11.30 5.53 -35.68
C ASP A 107 10.30 4.60 -36.38
N ALA A 108 10.82 3.53 -36.98
CA ALA A 108 10.00 2.57 -37.71
C ALA A 108 9.16 1.66 -36.80
N GLU A 109 9.56 1.43 -35.56
CA GLU A 109 8.83 0.57 -34.61
C GLU A 109 7.58 1.27 -34.11
N THR A 110 7.71 2.55 -33.76
CA THR A 110 6.60 3.34 -33.22
C THR A 110 5.84 4.13 -34.29
N ASN A 111 6.34 4.15 -35.53
CA ASN A 111 5.83 4.98 -36.63
C ASN A 111 5.76 6.48 -36.22
N THR A 112 6.81 6.97 -35.55
CA THR A 112 6.87 8.33 -34.97
C THR A 112 7.99 9.13 -35.62
N THR A 113 7.73 10.40 -35.94
CA THR A 113 8.75 11.33 -36.44
C THR A 113 9.04 12.42 -35.40
N TYR A 114 10.30 12.57 -35.02
CA TYR A 114 10.80 13.61 -34.12
C TYR A 114 11.62 14.61 -34.91
N THR A 115 11.20 15.88 -34.91
CA THR A 115 11.93 16.99 -35.51
C THR A 115 12.45 17.91 -34.42
N TYR A 116 13.75 18.18 -34.41
CA TYR A 116 14.41 19.18 -33.57
C TYR A 116 15.00 20.26 -34.45
N GLU A 117 14.79 21.52 -34.10
CA GLU A 117 15.37 22.67 -34.75
C GLU A 117 16.00 23.60 -33.72
N SER A 118 17.18 24.12 -34.06
CA SER A 118 17.84 25.15 -33.29
C SER A 118 18.39 26.23 -34.22
N ILE A 119 18.26 27.49 -33.80
CA ILE A 119 18.80 28.65 -34.51
C ILE A 119 19.47 29.55 -33.48
N GLN A 120 20.75 29.84 -33.69
CA GLN A 120 21.54 30.84 -32.98
C GLN A 120 21.50 32.15 -33.79
N ARG A 121 21.15 33.25 -33.13
CA ARG A 121 21.03 34.59 -33.72
C ARG A 121 21.90 35.58 -32.96
N ASP A 122 22.44 36.56 -33.68
CA ASP A 122 23.22 37.65 -33.10
C ASP A 122 22.37 38.71 -32.37
N VAL A 123 21.04 38.65 -32.54
CA VAL A 123 20.06 39.59 -31.97
C VAL A 123 19.03 38.86 -31.11
N SER A 124 18.70 39.45 -29.96
CA SER A 124 17.81 38.87 -28.95
C SER A 124 16.39 38.58 -29.48
N PRO A 125 15.78 37.42 -29.16
CA PRO A 125 16.36 36.31 -28.38
C PRO A 125 17.48 35.61 -29.15
N ARG A 126 18.61 35.37 -28.47
CA ARG A 126 19.83 34.86 -29.11
C ARG A 126 19.69 33.42 -29.59
N SER A 127 18.77 32.65 -29.02
CA SER A 127 18.51 31.26 -29.39
C SER A 127 17.02 31.01 -29.59
N TYR A 128 16.72 30.16 -30.57
CA TYR A 128 15.41 29.54 -30.80
C TYR A 128 15.58 28.03 -30.86
N TYR A 129 14.69 27.31 -30.21
CA TYR A 129 14.60 25.86 -30.24
C TYR A 129 13.18 25.44 -30.53
N ARG A 130 12.99 24.42 -31.37
CA ARG A 130 11.70 23.79 -31.61
C ARG A 130 11.85 22.27 -31.61
N THR A 131 10.94 21.59 -30.93
CA THR A 131 10.74 20.15 -31.05
C THR A 131 9.32 19.88 -31.52
N THR A 132 9.16 18.98 -32.48
CA THR A 132 7.87 18.50 -32.97
C THR A 132 7.90 16.98 -32.98
N THR A 133 6.89 16.35 -32.39
CA THR A 133 6.69 14.90 -32.44
C THR A 133 5.40 14.63 -33.22
N GLU A 134 5.49 13.87 -34.31
CA GLU A 134 4.36 13.42 -35.11
C GLU A 134 4.18 11.92 -34.94
N TYR A 135 3.00 11.50 -34.50
CA TYR A 135 2.67 10.10 -34.22
C TYR A 135 2.03 9.42 -35.45
N GLY A 136 2.12 8.09 -35.49
CA GLY A 136 1.64 7.29 -36.62
C GLY A 136 0.13 7.35 -36.86
N ASP A 137 -0.65 7.85 -35.91
CA ASP A 137 -2.09 8.08 -36.02
C ASP A 137 -2.44 9.47 -36.59
N GLY A 138 -1.43 10.28 -36.92
CA GLY A 138 -1.59 11.63 -37.46
C GLY A 138 -1.74 12.73 -36.39
N THR A 139 -1.66 12.39 -35.11
CA THR A 139 -1.57 13.38 -34.03
C THR A 139 -0.15 13.92 -33.89
N TRP A 140 -0.01 15.09 -33.25
CA TRP A 140 1.30 15.71 -33.05
C TRP A 140 1.32 16.56 -31.78
N GLU A 141 2.52 16.80 -31.28
CA GLU A 141 2.80 17.78 -30.22
C GLU A 141 4.04 18.59 -30.58
N GLN A 142 4.14 19.79 -30.03
CA GLN A 142 5.25 20.69 -30.31
C GLN A 142 5.64 21.48 -29.07
N GLN A 143 6.93 21.77 -28.93
CA GLN A 143 7.45 22.74 -27.98
C GLN A 143 8.38 23.71 -28.71
N GLU A 144 8.20 25.00 -28.49
CA GLU A 144 9.08 26.07 -28.97
C GLU A 144 9.62 26.84 -27.76
N THR A 145 10.91 27.10 -27.74
CA THR A 145 11.59 27.86 -26.68
C THR A 145 12.43 28.96 -27.31
N TRP A 146 12.27 30.20 -26.82
CA TRP A 146 13.10 31.35 -27.18
C TRP A 146 13.84 31.82 -25.93
N GLY A 147 15.09 32.24 -26.09
CA GLY A 147 15.84 32.82 -24.97
C GLY A 147 17.32 33.02 -25.29
N ASP A 148 18.10 33.34 -24.28
CA ASP A 148 19.56 33.39 -24.40
C ASP A 148 20.19 31.99 -24.27
N SER A 149 19.46 31.06 -23.63
CA SER A 149 19.84 29.65 -23.41
C SER A 149 18.59 28.84 -23.05
N LEU A 150 18.64 27.51 -23.20
CA LEU A 150 17.62 26.59 -22.66
C LEU A 150 17.46 26.68 -21.13
N LEU A 151 18.47 27.19 -20.41
CA LEU A 151 18.42 27.38 -18.95
C LEU A 151 17.85 28.75 -18.54
N SER A 152 17.62 29.65 -19.50
CA SER A 152 17.08 30.99 -19.27
C SER A 152 16.18 31.39 -20.45
N PRO A 153 15.09 30.65 -20.68
CA PRO A 153 14.15 30.95 -21.75
C PRO A 153 13.45 32.28 -21.45
N THR A 154 13.23 33.13 -22.45
CA THR A 154 12.36 34.30 -22.32
C THR A 154 10.91 33.98 -22.66
N LYS A 155 10.69 32.91 -23.43
CA LYS A 155 9.37 32.44 -23.83
C LYS A 155 9.40 30.95 -24.15
N GLU A 156 8.32 30.24 -23.80
CA GLU A 156 8.05 28.88 -24.21
C GLU A 156 6.61 28.75 -24.73
N VAL A 157 6.40 27.93 -25.74
CA VAL A 157 5.08 27.59 -26.28
C VAL A 157 5.02 26.09 -26.46
N THR A 158 4.02 25.43 -25.86
CA THR A 158 3.75 24.02 -26.07
C THR A 158 2.38 23.82 -26.71
N VAL A 159 2.26 22.84 -27.58
CA VAL A 159 1.01 22.37 -28.16
C VAL A 159 0.90 20.89 -27.85
N SER A 160 -0.13 20.50 -27.10
CA SER A 160 -0.38 19.11 -26.77
C SER A 160 -1.12 18.38 -27.89
N VAL A 161 -1.11 17.04 -27.81
CA VAL A 161 -1.88 16.14 -28.70
C VAL A 161 -3.38 16.49 -28.74
N ASP A 162 -3.94 16.99 -27.63
CA ASP A 162 -5.33 17.41 -27.52
C ASP A 162 -5.61 18.79 -28.16
N GLY A 163 -4.60 19.40 -28.77
CA GLY A 163 -4.68 20.72 -29.42
C GLY A 163 -4.69 21.90 -28.45
N ILE A 164 -4.35 21.67 -27.17
CA ILE A 164 -4.24 22.74 -26.18
C ILE A 164 -2.88 23.40 -26.34
N THR A 165 -2.88 24.72 -26.55
CA THR A 165 -1.67 25.52 -26.64
C THR A 165 -1.42 26.24 -25.33
N THR A 166 -0.25 26.06 -24.75
CA THR A 166 0.21 26.77 -23.55
C THR A 166 1.38 27.67 -23.92
N GLN A 167 1.36 28.93 -23.50
CA GLN A 167 2.47 29.86 -23.64
C GLN A 167 2.93 30.29 -22.26
N THR A 168 4.24 30.18 -21.99
CA THR A 168 4.87 30.73 -20.78
C THR A 168 5.88 31.82 -21.15
N ASP A 169 5.74 33.00 -20.54
CA ASP A 169 6.67 34.11 -20.68
C ASP A 169 7.48 34.30 -19.39
N TYR A 170 8.78 34.55 -19.53
CA TYR A 170 9.73 34.64 -18.41
C TYR A 170 10.45 35.99 -18.42
N THR A 171 10.67 36.57 -17.24
CA THR A 171 11.56 37.73 -17.08
C THR A 171 12.58 37.47 -15.98
N TYR A 172 13.80 37.95 -16.18
CA TYR A 172 14.90 37.79 -15.23
C TYR A 172 15.49 39.14 -14.86
N ASN A 173 16.12 39.21 -13.69
CA ASN A 173 16.92 40.36 -13.31
C ASN A 173 18.31 40.32 -13.99
N GLU A 174 19.12 41.34 -13.76
CA GLU A 174 20.47 41.46 -14.34
C GLU A 174 21.43 40.35 -13.90
N THR A 175 21.16 39.65 -12.79
CA THR A 175 21.97 38.54 -12.28
C THR A 175 21.50 37.16 -12.77
N GLY A 176 20.43 37.11 -13.58
CA GLY A 176 19.87 35.87 -14.14
C GLY A 176 18.87 35.15 -13.25
N GLN A 177 18.37 35.79 -12.19
CA GLN A 177 17.33 35.25 -11.31
C GLN A 177 15.93 35.55 -11.88
N LEU A 178 15.03 34.58 -11.80
CA LEU A 178 13.67 34.67 -12.36
C LEU A 178 12.79 35.65 -11.56
N LEU A 179 12.34 36.73 -12.20
CA LEU A 179 11.46 37.72 -11.61
C LEU A 179 9.98 37.40 -11.83
N THR A 180 9.60 37.03 -13.05
CA THR A 180 8.21 36.70 -13.38
C THR A 180 8.14 35.49 -14.29
N GLU A 181 7.17 34.62 -14.05
CA GLU A 181 6.74 33.55 -14.95
C GLU A 181 5.25 33.71 -15.19
N ARG A 182 4.80 33.71 -16.44
CA ARG A 182 3.38 33.82 -16.76
C ARG A 182 2.99 32.82 -17.81
N THR A 183 2.09 31.92 -17.45
CA THR A 183 1.55 30.87 -18.32
C THR A 183 0.11 31.17 -18.69
N VAL A 184 -0.24 31.07 -19.97
CA VAL A 184 -1.62 31.16 -20.47
C VAL A 184 -1.87 30.00 -21.41
N SER A 185 -3.00 29.32 -21.22
CA SER A 185 -3.43 28.19 -22.04
C SER A 185 -4.69 28.52 -22.84
N SER A 186 -4.83 27.90 -24.02
CA SER A 186 -5.96 28.10 -24.93
C SER A 186 -7.29 27.55 -24.39
N ASP A 187 -7.26 26.69 -23.37
CA ASP A 187 -8.45 26.22 -22.65
C ASP A 187 -9.02 27.27 -21.67
N GLY A 188 -8.32 28.40 -21.50
CA GLY A 188 -8.66 29.48 -20.57
C GLY A 188 -7.98 29.38 -19.20
N SER A 189 -7.19 28.34 -18.94
CA SER A 189 -6.36 28.22 -17.74
C SER A 189 -5.15 29.16 -17.81
N TRP A 190 -4.69 29.63 -16.65
CA TRP A 190 -3.50 30.48 -16.57
C TRP A 190 -2.77 30.30 -15.24
N ALA A 191 -1.48 30.60 -15.22
CA ALA A 191 -0.68 30.69 -14.01
C ALA A 191 0.24 31.92 -14.09
N GLN A 192 0.60 32.48 -12.95
CA GLN A 192 1.51 33.60 -12.81
C GLN A 192 2.33 33.41 -11.55
N GLY A 193 3.64 33.61 -11.63
CA GLY A 193 4.57 33.64 -10.52
C GLY A 193 5.39 34.93 -10.55
N GLU A 194 5.63 35.52 -9.39
CA GLU A 194 6.41 36.73 -9.21
C GLU A 194 7.35 36.57 -8.02
N SER A 195 8.63 36.82 -8.21
CA SER A 195 9.67 36.71 -7.20
C SER A 195 10.34 38.06 -6.96
N VAL A 196 10.66 38.36 -5.71
CA VAL A 196 11.43 39.54 -5.31
C VAL A 196 12.66 39.10 -4.55
N TYR A 197 13.83 39.57 -4.97
CA TYR A 197 15.12 39.27 -4.36
C TYR A 197 15.73 40.50 -3.69
N GLY A 198 16.48 40.27 -2.62
CA GLY A 198 17.26 41.29 -1.93
C GLY A 198 18.61 41.58 -2.61
N GLU A 199 19.34 42.54 -2.06
CA GLU A 199 20.63 43.00 -2.62
C GLU A 199 21.70 41.89 -2.65
N ASN A 200 21.61 40.87 -1.79
CA ASN A 200 22.54 39.74 -1.77
C ASN A 200 22.02 38.51 -2.56
N GLY A 201 20.91 38.66 -3.29
CA GLY A 201 20.30 37.61 -4.10
C GLY A 201 19.38 36.65 -3.33
N GLU A 202 19.08 36.91 -2.06
CA GLU A 202 18.14 36.15 -1.24
C GLU A 202 16.69 36.39 -1.67
N LEU A 203 15.83 35.35 -1.64
CA LEU A 203 14.41 35.48 -1.95
C LEU A 203 13.68 36.16 -0.77
N LEU A 204 13.09 37.33 -0.99
CA LEU A 204 12.35 38.11 0.01
C LEU A 204 10.85 37.77 0.01
N SER A 205 10.28 37.65 -1.18
CA SER A 205 8.88 37.25 -1.36
C SER A 205 8.65 36.53 -2.67
N TYR A 206 7.66 35.67 -2.69
CA TYR A 206 7.18 34.98 -3.87
C TYR A 206 5.66 35.00 -3.87
N TYR A 207 5.05 35.40 -4.98
CA TYR A 207 3.61 35.29 -5.21
C TYR A 207 3.39 34.34 -6.37
N ASP A 208 2.44 33.42 -6.24
CA ASP A 208 1.89 32.71 -7.38
C ASP A 208 0.37 32.70 -7.38
N ALA A 209 -0.20 32.63 -8.57
CA ALA A 209 -1.62 32.47 -8.78
C ALA A 209 -1.84 31.54 -9.97
N ALA A 210 -2.83 30.65 -9.86
CA ALA A 210 -3.21 29.75 -10.93
C ALA A 210 -4.72 29.59 -10.98
N TYR A 211 -5.28 29.74 -12.18
CA TYR A 211 -6.67 29.47 -12.49
C TYR A 211 -6.77 28.27 -13.40
N THR A 212 -7.63 27.32 -13.03
CA THR A 212 -7.92 26.14 -13.85
C THR A 212 -9.31 26.28 -14.45
N ALA A 213 -9.41 26.40 -15.78
CA ALA A 213 -10.70 26.60 -16.46
C ALA A 213 -11.67 25.44 -16.25
N GLN A 214 -11.16 24.20 -16.20
CA GLN A 214 -11.98 22.99 -16.03
C GLN A 214 -12.72 22.96 -14.68
N THR A 215 -12.07 23.43 -13.60
CA THR A 215 -12.66 23.44 -12.25
C THR A 215 -13.24 24.81 -11.89
N GLY A 216 -12.82 25.87 -12.59
CA GLY A 216 -13.09 27.26 -12.29
C GLY A 216 -12.49 27.74 -10.96
N ILE A 217 -11.51 27.01 -10.42
CA ILE A 217 -10.84 27.33 -9.15
C ILE A 217 -9.66 28.25 -9.42
N LEU A 218 -9.57 29.34 -8.65
CA LEU A 218 -8.39 30.19 -8.54
C LEU A 218 -7.65 29.82 -7.26
N LYS A 219 -6.35 29.57 -7.34
CA LYS A 219 -5.47 29.34 -6.19
C LYS A 219 -4.37 30.39 -6.20
N GLU A 220 -4.16 31.04 -5.07
CA GLU A 220 -3.13 32.05 -4.87
C GLU A 220 -2.24 31.65 -3.71
N ARG A 221 -0.92 31.84 -3.83
CA ARG A 221 0.05 31.65 -2.76
C ARG A 221 0.92 32.88 -2.63
N THR A 222 1.14 33.33 -1.40
CA THR A 222 2.10 34.38 -1.08
C THR A 222 3.06 33.87 -0.03
N LEU A 223 4.35 33.86 -0.34
CA LEU A 223 5.43 33.65 0.58
C LEU A 223 6.08 35.00 0.90
N SER A 224 6.27 35.29 2.17
CA SER A 224 7.00 36.49 2.61
C SER A 224 7.93 36.15 3.76
N SER A 225 9.16 36.66 3.73
CA SER A 225 10.05 36.63 4.89
C SER A 225 9.57 37.64 5.94
N GLU A 226 9.28 37.19 7.16
CA GLU A 226 9.00 38.07 8.29
C GLU A 226 10.25 38.18 9.18
N GLY A 227 10.89 39.35 9.17
CA GLY A 227 12.05 39.70 10.02
C GLY A 227 13.37 39.91 9.27
N THR A 228 14.29 40.68 9.87
CA THR A 228 15.67 40.87 9.36
C THR A 228 16.64 40.01 10.16
N GLY A 229 17.35 39.08 9.52
CA GLY A 229 18.45 38.30 10.11
C GLY A 229 18.26 36.77 10.09
N PRO A 230 19.18 35.98 10.69
CA PRO A 230 19.18 34.51 10.66
C PRO A 230 18.01 33.84 11.42
N ALA A 231 17.08 34.62 11.96
CA ALA A 231 15.87 34.16 12.65
C ALA A 231 14.57 34.46 11.86
N ALA A 232 14.69 34.78 10.56
CA ALA A 232 13.54 35.13 9.72
C ALA A 232 12.58 33.94 9.56
N ALA A 233 11.33 34.09 9.97
CA ALA A 233 10.30 33.08 9.72
C ALA A 233 9.72 33.29 8.31
N PHE A 234 9.39 32.21 7.61
CA PHE A 234 8.64 32.31 6.36
C PHE A 234 7.16 32.23 6.67
N ARG A 235 6.40 33.24 6.21
CA ARG A 235 4.94 33.19 6.21
C ARG A 235 4.45 32.78 4.83
N LEU A 236 3.62 31.75 4.78
CA LEU A 236 2.94 31.28 3.58
C LEU A 236 1.44 31.51 3.75
N LEU A 237 0.85 32.23 2.80
CA LEU A 237 -0.58 32.42 2.69
C LEU A 237 -1.06 31.68 1.44
N VAL A 238 -2.03 30.78 1.59
CA VAL A 238 -2.68 30.08 0.48
C VAL A 238 -4.16 30.44 0.48
N THR A 239 -4.66 30.94 -0.64
CA THR A 239 -6.09 31.21 -0.82
C THR A 239 -6.60 30.36 -1.98
N SER A 240 -7.75 29.70 -1.80
CA SER A 240 -8.45 29.01 -2.88
C SER A 240 -9.86 29.58 -3.01
N THR A 241 -10.19 30.08 -4.19
CA THR A 241 -11.50 30.63 -4.53
C THR A 241 -12.20 29.68 -5.50
N SER A 242 -13.34 29.16 -5.07
CA SER A 242 -14.21 28.31 -5.88
C SER A 242 -15.00 29.12 -6.93
N PRO A 243 -15.61 28.48 -7.95
CA PRO A 243 -16.43 29.16 -8.96
C PRO A 243 -17.62 29.94 -8.38
N SER A 244 -18.14 29.51 -7.23
CA SER A 244 -19.25 30.18 -6.53
C SER A 244 -18.79 31.37 -5.69
N GLY A 245 -17.49 31.69 -5.68
CA GLY A 245 -16.90 32.77 -4.90
C GLY A 245 -16.57 32.40 -3.45
N ASN A 246 -16.80 31.16 -3.02
CA ASN A 246 -16.41 30.72 -1.68
C ASN A 246 -14.88 30.62 -1.60
N GLN A 247 -14.31 31.18 -0.54
CA GLN A 247 -12.89 31.20 -0.29
C GLN A 247 -12.52 30.30 0.89
N THR A 248 -11.48 29.49 0.71
CA THR A 248 -10.72 28.90 1.82
C THR A 248 -9.37 29.59 1.88
N LYS A 249 -8.90 29.84 3.10
CA LYS A 249 -7.64 30.54 3.33
C LYS A 249 -6.83 29.79 4.36
N GLU A 250 -5.54 29.66 4.13
CA GLU A 250 -4.59 29.02 5.05
C GLU A 250 -3.37 29.92 5.20
N GLU A 251 -3.02 30.25 6.44
CA GLU A 251 -1.79 30.98 6.77
C GLU A 251 -0.89 30.09 7.62
N SER A 252 0.37 29.93 7.24
CA SER A 252 1.35 29.17 8.02
C SER A 252 2.65 29.93 8.20
N TRP A 253 3.30 29.69 9.34
CA TRP A 253 4.63 30.21 9.67
C TRP A 253 5.59 29.04 9.80
N HIS A 254 6.77 29.18 9.22
CA HIS A 254 7.79 28.15 9.16
C HIS A 254 9.11 28.65 9.73
N ARG A 255 9.86 27.76 10.37
CA ARG A 255 11.23 28.05 10.78
C ARG A 255 12.15 28.18 9.55
N PRO A 256 13.14 29.09 9.58
CA PRO A 256 14.08 29.24 8.48
C PRO A 256 14.97 28.02 8.24
N ASP A 257 15.35 27.29 9.30
CA ASP A 257 16.41 26.28 9.22
C ASP A 257 15.95 24.94 8.61
N ASP A 258 14.73 24.51 8.92
CA ASP A 258 14.19 23.19 8.57
C ASP A 258 12.80 23.23 7.91
N LEU A 259 12.25 24.44 7.71
CA LEU A 259 10.90 24.69 7.16
C LEU A 259 9.76 24.02 7.95
N GLN A 260 9.99 23.60 9.19
CA GLN A 260 8.93 23.06 10.04
C GLN A 260 7.90 24.15 10.38
N VAL A 261 6.62 23.79 10.30
CA VAL A 261 5.50 24.68 10.65
C VAL A 261 5.52 24.95 12.15
N THR A 262 5.50 26.21 12.55
CA THR A 262 5.39 26.65 13.95
C THR A 262 3.99 27.15 14.30
N LYS A 263 3.26 27.63 13.30
CA LYS A 263 1.88 28.09 13.45
C LYS A 263 1.14 27.93 12.14
N LYS A 264 -0.15 27.59 12.23
CA LYS A 264 -1.07 27.49 11.10
C LYS A 264 -2.42 28.07 11.49
N ILE A 265 -3.05 28.81 10.59
CA ILE A 265 -4.42 29.31 10.74
C ILE A 265 -5.19 28.92 9.49
N SER A 266 -6.26 28.15 9.66
CA SER A 266 -7.14 27.74 8.57
C SER A 266 -8.46 28.49 8.69
N PHE A 267 -8.96 29.04 7.59
CA PHE A 267 -10.24 29.76 7.51
C PHE A 267 -11.19 29.05 6.56
N PHE A 268 -12.42 28.85 7.00
CA PHE A 268 -13.54 28.31 6.23
C PHE A 268 -14.73 29.24 6.36
N GLY A 269 -14.85 30.18 5.42
CA GLY A 269 -15.77 31.32 5.58
C GLY A 269 -15.34 32.20 6.77
N ASP A 270 -16.26 32.46 7.69
CA ASP A 270 -15.99 33.26 8.90
C ASP A 270 -15.35 32.44 10.05
N ALA A 271 -15.44 31.10 9.98
CA ALA A 271 -14.85 30.23 10.99
C ALA A 271 -13.35 30.07 10.75
N SER A 272 -12.57 29.98 11.84
CA SER A 272 -11.14 29.72 11.75
C SER A 272 -10.67 28.75 12.82
N THR A 273 -9.55 28.06 12.56
CA THR A 273 -8.85 27.25 13.55
C THR A 273 -7.39 27.66 13.58
N VAL A 274 -6.82 27.76 14.79
CA VAL A 274 -5.41 28.10 15.00
C VAL A 274 -4.69 26.88 15.54
N GLU A 275 -3.58 26.53 14.92
CA GLU A 275 -2.70 25.44 15.31
C GLU A 275 -1.31 25.99 15.59
N GLU A 276 -0.72 25.58 16.72
CA GLU A 276 0.61 26.01 17.16
C GLU A 276 1.47 24.79 17.46
N TYR A 277 2.74 24.85 17.05
CA TYR A 277 3.67 23.74 17.06
C TYR A 277 4.99 24.18 17.68
N SER A 278 5.53 23.35 18.57
CA SER A 278 6.87 23.50 19.12
C SER A 278 7.60 22.17 19.06
N TYR A 279 8.89 22.23 18.77
CA TYR A 279 9.74 21.06 18.59
C TYR A 279 10.96 21.19 19.50
N ASP A 280 11.47 20.05 19.96
CA ASP A 280 12.69 19.96 20.74
C ASP A 280 13.95 20.22 19.89
N ARG A 281 15.13 20.10 20.52
CA ARG A 281 16.42 20.34 19.86
C ARG A 281 16.71 19.34 18.74
N ASP A 282 16.09 18.18 18.77
CA ASP A 282 16.28 17.12 17.77
C ASP A 282 15.26 17.23 16.61
N GLY A 283 14.44 18.29 16.61
CA GLY A 283 13.44 18.56 15.58
C GLY A 283 12.16 17.74 15.73
N LEU A 284 11.96 17.10 16.88
CA LEU A 284 10.79 16.27 17.16
C LEU A 284 9.72 17.08 17.91
N LEU A 285 8.45 16.81 17.61
CA LEU A 285 7.33 17.55 18.19
C LEU A 285 7.32 17.42 19.72
N SER A 286 7.44 18.56 20.41
CA SER A 286 7.36 18.66 21.86
C SER A 286 5.98 19.13 22.31
N TYR A 287 5.34 20.00 21.54
CA TYR A 287 4.03 20.55 21.88
C TYR A 287 3.24 20.90 20.64
N TYR A 288 1.95 20.57 20.65
CA TYR A 288 0.96 20.93 19.66
C TYR A 288 -0.31 21.40 20.36
N VAL A 289 -0.94 22.44 19.84
CA VAL A 289 -2.27 22.87 20.26
C VAL A 289 -3.09 23.29 19.06
N LYS A 290 -4.35 22.90 19.06
CA LYS A 290 -5.39 23.35 18.14
C LYS A 290 -6.49 24.07 18.90
N ARG A 291 -6.87 25.25 18.43
CA ARG A 291 -7.91 26.09 19.02
C ARG A 291 -8.91 26.53 17.97
N ASP A 292 -10.13 26.75 18.42
CA ASP A 292 -11.11 27.54 17.68
C ASP A 292 -10.59 28.98 17.59
N GLY A 293 -10.51 29.53 16.37
CA GLY A 293 -9.88 30.82 16.12
C GLY A 293 -10.71 32.02 16.56
N GLU A 294 -12.03 31.85 16.73
CA GLU A 294 -12.92 32.92 17.20
C GLU A 294 -12.97 32.98 18.73
N SER A 295 -13.22 31.83 19.37
CA SER A 295 -13.39 31.72 20.83
C SER A 295 -12.07 31.47 21.59
N GLY A 296 -11.01 30.99 20.91
CA GLY A 296 -9.77 30.54 21.54
C GLY A 296 -9.91 29.21 22.31
N ARG A 297 -11.10 28.59 22.26
CA ARG A 297 -11.40 27.32 22.94
C ARG A 297 -10.44 26.24 22.44
N LEU A 298 -9.85 25.50 23.38
CA LEU A 298 -9.02 24.35 23.05
C LEU A 298 -9.88 23.27 22.37
N ILE A 299 -9.41 22.79 21.22
CA ILE A 299 -10.03 21.70 20.47
C ILE A 299 -9.25 20.42 20.68
N ALA A 300 -7.93 20.47 20.51
CA ALA A 300 -7.02 19.34 20.65
C ALA A 300 -5.65 19.82 21.10
N ASP A 301 -4.88 18.96 21.75
CA ASP A 301 -3.50 19.25 22.11
C ASP A 301 -2.64 17.98 22.19
N THR A 302 -1.33 18.17 22.10
CA THR A 302 -0.37 17.11 22.38
C THR A 302 0.82 17.71 23.10
N ARG A 303 1.26 17.02 24.14
CA ARG A 303 2.48 17.34 24.88
C ARG A 303 3.36 16.11 24.92
N ASN A 304 4.60 16.27 24.46
CA ASN A 304 5.64 15.27 24.58
C ASN A 304 6.70 15.76 25.58
N THR A 305 6.86 15.02 26.67
CA THR A 305 7.86 15.25 27.71
C THR A 305 8.92 14.17 27.61
N ARG A 306 10.17 14.59 27.37
CA ARG A 306 11.31 13.68 27.22
C ARG A 306 12.37 13.94 28.26
N SER A 307 12.89 12.85 28.82
CA SER A 307 14.06 12.84 29.69
C SER A 307 14.89 11.60 29.40
N PRO A 308 16.18 11.54 29.81
CA PRO A 308 17.01 10.37 29.54
C PRO A 308 16.37 9.07 30.08
N GLY A 309 16.02 8.15 29.17
CA GLY A 309 15.38 6.88 29.51
C GLY A 309 13.86 6.96 29.77
N MET A 310 13.20 8.09 29.50
CA MET A 310 11.75 8.22 29.63
C MET A 310 11.14 9.18 28.61
N GLU A 311 10.04 8.75 27.98
CA GLU A 311 9.20 9.56 27.10
C GLU A 311 7.74 9.45 27.57
N GLU A 312 7.05 10.58 27.66
CA GLU A 312 5.63 10.65 27.99
C GLU A 312 4.91 11.57 26.99
N ILE A 313 3.88 11.03 26.35
CA ILE A 313 3.05 11.72 25.37
C ILE A 313 1.63 11.76 25.92
N ILE A 314 1.09 12.96 26.08
CA ILE A 314 -0.31 13.18 26.44
C ILE A 314 -0.95 13.90 25.26
N SER A 315 -2.00 13.34 24.69
CA SER A 315 -2.73 13.92 23.56
C SER A 315 -4.22 13.95 23.83
N THR A 316 -4.86 15.09 23.60
CA THR A 316 -6.31 15.23 23.59
C THR A 316 -6.78 15.42 22.16
N ASP A 317 -7.68 14.57 21.67
CA ASP A 317 -8.27 14.71 20.34
C ASP A 317 -9.42 15.74 20.31
N GLU A 318 -9.99 15.97 19.13
CA GLU A 318 -11.07 16.95 18.93
C GLU A 318 -12.40 16.58 19.60
N LEU A 319 -12.57 15.30 19.99
CA LEU A 319 -13.72 14.80 20.72
C LEU A 319 -13.52 14.93 22.25
N GLY A 320 -12.32 15.33 22.69
CA GLY A 320 -11.95 15.41 24.10
C GLY A 320 -11.41 14.09 24.67
N THR A 321 -11.13 13.09 23.82
CA THR A 321 -10.49 11.84 24.23
C THR A 321 -9.02 12.10 24.54
N MET A 322 -8.60 11.79 25.76
CA MET A 322 -7.22 11.90 26.20
C MET A 322 -6.51 10.55 26.09
N THR A 323 -5.40 10.50 25.36
CA THR A 323 -4.48 9.36 25.34
C THR A 323 -3.20 9.76 26.08
N THR A 324 -2.79 8.96 27.06
CA THR A 324 -1.49 9.08 27.73
C THR A 324 -0.66 7.85 27.41
N SER A 325 0.49 8.05 26.80
CA SER A 325 1.48 7.00 26.56
C SER A 325 2.77 7.36 27.30
N ARG A 326 3.35 6.40 28.01
CA ARG A 326 4.61 6.57 28.72
C ARG A 326 5.49 5.36 28.51
N THR A 327 6.71 5.62 28.06
CA THR A 327 7.76 4.62 27.90
C THR A 327 8.90 4.94 28.85
N VAL A 328 9.35 3.95 29.62
CA VAL A 328 10.50 4.05 30.51
C VAL A 328 11.47 2.92 30.16
N SER A 329 12.71 3.27 29.85
CA SER A 329 13.77 2.33 29.54
C SER A 329 14.86 2.40 30.61
N GLN A 330 15.03 1.30 31.35
CA GLN A 330 16.04 1.17 32.40
C GLN A 330 16.77 -0.16 32.26
N VAL A 331 18.10 -0.12 32.08
CA VAL A 331 18.99 -1.29 32.16
C VAL A 331 18.48 -2.49 31.34
N GLY A 332 18.27 -2.28 30.03
CA GLY A 332 17.82 -3.34 29.13
C GLY A 332 16.39 -3.82 29.35
N ILE A 333 15.58 -3.13 30.16
CA ILE A 333 14.15 -3.36 30.28
C ILE A 333 13.41 -2.12 29.78
N THR A 334 12.41 -2.32 28.92
CA THR A 334 11.51 -1.26 28.47
C THR A 334 10.11 -1.54 29.00
N SER A 335 9.58 -0.58 29.76
CA SER A 335 8.21 -0.60 30.25
C SER A 335 7.39 0.44 29.51
N THR A 336 6.24 0.02 28.97
CA THR A 336 5.29 0.91 28.30
C THR A 336 3.97 0.90 29.06
N TYR A 337 3.40 2.08 29.20
CA TYR A 337 2.06 2.34 29.72
C TYR A 337 1.29 3.11 28.67
N SER A 338 0.05 2.72 28.41
CA SER A 338 -0.88 3.47 27.56
C SER A 338 -2.23 3.52 28.23
N ARG A 339 -2.90 4.67 28.21
CA ARG A 339 -4.27 4.82 28.71
C ARG A 339 -5.04 5.76 27.83
N THR A 340 -6.25 5.34 27.45
CA THR A 340 -7.18 6.17 26.66
C THR A 340 -8.42 6.45 27.49
N GLU A 341 -8.71 7.72 27.74
CA GLU A 341 -9.85 8.24 28.50
C GLU A 341 -10.76 9.05 27.57
N ALA A 342 -12.04 8.72 27.52
CA ALA A 342 -13.05 9.52 26.84
C ALA A 342 -13.35 10.81 27.63
N ALA A 343 -14.02 11.76 26.97
CA ALA A 343 -14.32 13.07 27.56
C ALA A 343 -15.23 12.99 28.80
N ASP A 344 -16.01 11.91 28.96
CA ASP A 344 -16.85 11.65 30.14
C ASP A 344 -16.10 10.98 31.30
N GLY A 345 -14.80 10.69 31.13
CA GLY A 345 -13.96 10.04 32.13
C GLY A 345 -13.96 8.51 32.08
N ALA A 346 -14.76 7.89 31.21
CA ALA A 346 -14.65 6.46 30.95
C ALA A 346 -13.32 6.17 30.24
N TYR A 347 -12.58 5.13 30.64
CA TYR A 347 -11.36 4.75 29.93
C TYR A 347 -11.58 3.46 29.15
N SER A 348 -11.29 3.51 27.85
CA SER A 348 -11.58 2.40 26.95
C SER A 348 -10.58 1.25 27.09
N CYS A 349 -9.33 1.56 27.48
CA CYS A 349 -8.27 0.58 27.68
C CYS A 349 -7.07 1.21 28.41
N THR A 350 -6.53 0.49 29.39
CA THR A 350 -5.22 0.74 29.99
C THR A 350 -4.31 -0.45 29.72
N GLU A 351 -3.16 -0.21 29.10
CA GLU A 351 -2.17 -1.23 28.79
C GLU A 351 -0.86 -1.00 29.54
N TYR A 352 -0.28 -2.09 30.02
CA TYR A 352 1.04 -2.16 30.62
C TYR A 352 1.81 -3.27 29.92
N SER A 353 3.03 -2.99 29.50
CA SER A 353 3.93 -4.04 29.01
C SER A 353 5.33 -3.83 29.51
N THR A 354 6.04 -4.94 29.71
CA THR A 354 7.46 -4.94 29.98
C THR A 354 8.15 -5.86 28.99
N ARG A 355 9.28 -5.40 28.46
CA ARG A 355 10.09 -6.10 27.48
C ARG A 355 11.54 -6.11 27.89
N ASP A 356 12.26 -7.15 27.49
CA ASP A 356 13.71 -7.22 27.64
C ASP A 356 14.46 -6.39 26.58
N ALA A 357 15.79 -6.51 26.55
CA ALA A 357 16.67 -5.72 25.69
C ALA A 357 16.55 -6.11 24.21
N ASP A 358 16.11 -7.34 23.95
CA ASP A 358 15.90 -7.88 22.60
C ASP A 358 14.46 -7.59 22.10
N GLY A 359 13.61 -7.01 22.97
CA GLY A 359 12.25 -6.61 22.68
C GLY A 359 11.21 -7.70 22.91
N ALA A 360 11.59 -8.83 23.49
CA ALA A 360 10.68 -9.92 23.86
C ALA A 360 9.85 -9.52 25.08
N TYR A 361 8.56 -9.90 25.08
CA TYR A 361 7.66 -9.61 26.19
C TYR A 361 8.03 -10.43 27.42
N LEU A 362 8.12 -9.75 28.57
CA LEU A 362 8.21 -10.36 29.89
C LEU A 362 6.83 -10.39 30.56
N SER A 363 6.08 -9.29 30.41
CA SER A 363 4.68 -9.22 30.81
C SER A 363 3.86 -8.28 29.93
N TYR A 364 2.57 -8.56 29.86
CA TYR A 364 1.57 -7.69 29.27
C TYR A 364 0.32 -7.71 30.15
N ARG A 365 -0.28 -6.55 30.41
CA ARG A 365 -1.56 -6.44 31.10
C ARG A 365 -2.42 -5.40 30.41
N SER A 366 -3.66 -5.75 30.13
CA SER A 366 -4.69 -4.84 29.65
C SER A 366 -5.86 -4.80 30.62
N GLU A 367 -6.47 -3.63 30.76
CA GLU A 367 -7.63 -3.40 31.61
C GLU A 367 -8.63 -2.50 30.89
N ASP A 368 -9.86 -2.99 30.79
CA ASP A 368 -11.00 -2.20 30.33
C ASP A 368 -11.83 -1.82 31.55
N GLY A 369 -12.36 -0.60 31.58
CA GLY A 369 -13.07 -0.12 32.75
C GLY A 369 -14.02 1.04 32.48
N ASP A 370 -14.59 1.54 33.56
CA ASP A 370 -15.42 2.75 33.57
C ASP A 370 -14.92 3.71 34.65
N GLU A 371 -15.70 4.76 34.92
CA GLU A 371 -15.41 5.74 35.98
C GLU A 371 -15.25 5.11 37.39
N ASN A 372 -15.76 3.90 37.61
CA ASN A 372 -15.73 3.18 38.89
C ASN A 372 -14.58 2.18 39.01
N GLY A 373 -13.81 1.94 37.94
CA GLY A 373 -12.64 1.05 37.95
C GLY A 373 -12.66 -0.01 36.85
N PRO A 374 -11.73 -0.99 36.89
CA PRO A 374 -11.61 -2.00 35.84
C PRO A 374 -12.79 -2.97 35.91
N THR A 375 -13.47 -3.15 34.79
CA THR A 375 -14.57 -4.11 34.62
C THR A 375 -14.06 -5.45 34.08
N SER A 376 -12.97 -5.44 33.31
CA SER A 376 -12.30 -6.65 32.86
C SER A 376 -10.81 -6.43 32.75
N SER A 377 -10.04 -7.52 32.80
CA SER A 377 -8.60 -7.44 32.63
C SER A 377 -8.03 -8.71 32.03
N GLN A 378 -6.87 -8.57 31.40
CA GLN A 378 -6.05 -9.67 30.95
C GLN A 378 -4.61 -9.41 31.39
N GLU A 379 -3.94 -10.44 31.91
CA GLU A 379 -2.53 -10.41 32.27
C GLU A 379 -1.85 -11.62 31.63
N ILE A 380 -0.71 -11.40 31.00
CA ILE A 380 0.12 -12.43 30.40
C ILE A 380 1.52 -12.30 30.99
N LEU A 381 2.03 -13.41 31.52
CA LEU A 381 3.37 -13.54 32.07
C LEU A 381 4.13 -14.55 31.23
N TYR A 382 5.23 -14.11 30.63
CA TYR A 382 6.10 -14.93 29.79
C TYR A 382 7.27 -15.46 30.61
N SER A 383 7.65 -16.70 30.33
CA SER A 383 8.83 -17.36 30.89
C SER A 383 9.98 -17.31 29.90
N GLU A 384 11.21 -17.49 30.38
CA GLU A 384 12.42 -17.49 29.53
C GLU A 384 12.42 -18.59 28.45
N ASP A 385 11.71 -19.69 28.68
CA ASP A 385 11.58 -20.79 27.72
C ASP A 385 10.52 -20.53 26.63
N GLY A 386 9.86 -19.36 26.64
CA GLY A 386 8.79 -18.98 25.72
C GLY A 386 7.40 -19.45 26.14
N SER A 387 7.26 -20.27 27.19
CA SER A 387 5.96 -20.60 27.77
C SER A 387 5.33 -19.38 28.44
N TYR A 388 4.00 -19.36 28.55
CA TYR A 388 3.31 -18.23 29.19
C TYR A 388 2.05 -18.64 29.93
N THR A 389 1.69 -17.83 30.92
CA THR A 389 0.41 -17.90 31.63
C THR A 389 -0.42 -16.68 31.28
N SER A 390 -1.64 -16.87 30.81
CA SER A 390 -2.63 -15.83 30.60
C SER A 390 -3.72 -15.94 31.66
N THR A 391 -3.97 -14.86 32.39
CA THR A 391 -5.06 -14.72 33.35
C THR A 391 -6.03 -13.66 32.84
N SER A 392 -7.28 -14.00 32.62
CA SER A 392 -8.33 -13.05 32.28
C SER A 392 -9.41 -12.98 33.37
N ARG A 393 -9.98 -11.80 33.56
CA ARG A 393 -11.13 -11.54 34.43
C ARG A 393 -12.21 -10.87 33.60
N SER A 394 -13.39 -11.45 33.57
CA SER A 394 -14.55 -10.88 32.88
C SER A 394 -15.42 -10.04 33.82
N ALA A 395 -16.28 -9.20 33.24
CA ALA A 395 -17.17 -8.29 33.97
C ALA A 395 -18.20 -9.02 34.85
N ASP A 396 -18.53 -10.26 34.54
CA ASP A 396 -19.39 -11.10 35.37
C ASP A 396 -18.68 -11.66 36.62
N GLY A 397 -17.37 -11.41 36.77
CA GLY A 397 -16.54 -11.88 37.88
C GLY A 397 -15.88 -13.23 37.64
N ALA A 398 -16.05 -13.86 36.47
CA ALA A 398 -15.36 -15.10 36.16
C ALA A 398 -13.85 -14.85 35.91
N VAL A 399 -13.03 -15.83 36.29
CA VAL A 399 -11.57 -15.76 36.15
C VAL A 399 -11.09 -16.98 35.36
N THR A 400 -10.37 -16.76 34.27
CA THR A 400 -9.77 -17.84 33.47
C THR A 400 -8.26 -17.76 33.55
N VAL A 401 -7.61 -18.84 33.97
CA VAL A 401 -6.14 -18.98 33.98
C VAL A 401 -5.75 -20.06 32.98
N SER A 402 -5.05 -19.68 31.92
CA SER A 402 -4.58 -20.58 30.87
C SER A 402 -3.05 -20.60 30.82
N ARG A 403 -2.45 -21.78 30.70
CA ARG A 403 -1.00 -21.98 30.54
C ARG A 403 -0.73 -22.57 29.17
N TYR A 404 0.32 -22.07 28.52
CA TYR A 404 0.72 -22.48 27.18
C TYR A 404 2.20 -22.80 27.15
N ASN A 405 2.58 -23.73 26.27
CA ASN A 405 3.99 -23.99 25.95
C ASN A 405 4.54 -22.92 25.00
N ALA A 406 5.84 -23.03 24.65
CA ALA A 406 6.52 -22.12 23.73
C ALA A 406 5.99 -22.16 22.28
N SER A 407 5.23 -23.19 21.92
CA SER A 407 4.57 -23.35 20.62
C SER A 407 3.10 -22.91 20.65
N HIS A 408 2.67 -22.19 21.70
CA HIS A 408 1.29 -21.72 21.91
C HIS A 408 0.24 -22.84 22.06
N SER A 409 0.64 -24.08 22.32
CA SER A 409 -0.30 -25.16 22.63
C SER A 409 -0.73 -25.09 24.10
N PRO A 410 -2.03 -25.23 24.42
CA PRO A 410 -2.53 -25.13 25.79
C PRO A 410 -2.08 -26.33 26.63
N LEU A 411 -1.54 -26.08 27.82
CA LEU A 411 -1.13 -27.09 28.81
C LEU A 411 -2.19 -27.28 29.90
N SER A 412 -2.80 -26.18 30.35
CA SER A 412 -3.89 -26.22 31.32
C SER A 412 -4.76 -24.97 31.25
N GLN A 413 -6.04 -25.08 31.58
CA GLN A 413 -6.99 -23.98 31.67
C GLN A 413 -7.87 -24.20 32.88
N THR A 414 -7.97 -23.21 33.75
CA THR A 414 -8.90 -23.21 34.88
C THR A 414 -9.84 -22.04 34.75
N VAL A 415 -11.14 -22.32 34.62
CA VAL A 415 -12.22 -21.31 34.61
C VAL A 415 -12.90 -21.33 35.97
N THR A 416 -12.83 -20.24 36.70
CA THR A 416 -13.54 -20.01 37.96
C THR A 416 -14.76 -19.16 37.67
N LYS A 417 -15.95 -19.74 37.81
CA LYS A 417 -17.23 -19.06 37.60
C LYS A 417 -17.50 -18.07 38.74
N PRO A 418 -18.42 -17.11 38.57
CA PRO A 418 -18.74 -16.12 39.61
C PRO A 418 -19.26 -16.74 40.92
N ASP A 419 -19.83 -17.94 40.86
CA ASP A 419 -20.30 -18.70 42.03
C ASP A 419 -19.17 -19.45 42.77
N GLY A 420 -17.92 -19.31 42.31
CA GLY A 420 -16.72 -19.94 42.88
C GLY A 420 -16.45 -21.36 42.38
N ARG A 421 -17.30 -21.95 41.54
CA ARG A 421 -17.03 -23.27 40.95
C ARG A 421 -15.92 -23.16 39.91
N THR A 422 -15.04 -24.16 39.88
CA THR A 422 -13.95 -24.23 38.92
C THR A 422 -14.10 -25.41 37.98
N GLU A 423 -13.84 -25.17 36.70
CA GLU A 423 -13.62 -26.17 35.66
C GLU A 423 -12.15 -26.13 35.28
N THR A 424 -11.42 -27.23 35.44
CA THR A 424 -10.00 -27.31 35.11
C THR A 424 -9.79 -28.34 34.01
N THR A 425 -9.25 -27.89 32.88
CA THR A 425 -8.83 -28.74 31.77
C THR A 425 -7.31 -28.82 31.72
N VAL A 426 -6.75 -30.03 31.59
CA VAL A 426 -5.31 -30.28 31.40
C VAL A 426 -5.12 -31.06 30.11
N TRP A 427 -4.13 -30.67 29.32
CA TRP A 427 -3.74 -31.34 28.08
C TRP A 427 -2.37 -31.98 28.23
N GLU A 428 -2.25 -33.22 27.76
CA GLU A 428 -1.00 -33.96 27.63
C GLU A 428 -0.73 -34.17 26.14
N TYR A 429 0.52 -33.96 25.71
CA TYR A 429 0.94 -34.07 24.32
C TYR A 429 1.93 -35.22 24.15
N ARG A 430 1.96 -35.78 22.94
CA ARG A 430 2.98 -36.72 22.47
C ARG A 430 4.29 -35.97 22.19
N GLU A 431 5.36 -36.71 21.95
CA GLU A 431 6.67 -36.15 21.59
C GLU A 431 6.66 -35.38 20.26
N ASP A 432 5.76 -35.75 19.34
CA ASP A 432 5.53 -35.07 18.06
C ASP A 432 4.71 -33.76 18.18
N GLY A 433 4.26 -33.40 19.40
CA GLY A 433 3.48 -32.20 19.67
C GLY A 433 1.97 -32.36 19.46
N LEU A 434 1.47 -33.55 19.09
CA LEU A 434 0.03 -33.80 18.96
C LEU A 434 -0.64 -34.08 20.32
N PRO A 435 -1.89 -33.63 20.56
CA PRO A 435 -2.61 -33.91 21.80
C PRO A 435 -2.81 -35.42 22.02
N ALA A 436 -2.32 -35.96 23.13
CA ALA A 436 -2.51 -37.36 23.50
C ALA A 436 -3.76 -37.55 24.38
N ARG A 437 -3.97 -36.62 25.31
CA ARG A 437 -5.02 -36.74 26.34
C ARG A 437 -5.47 -35.38 26.83
N LYS A 438 -6.75 -35.25 27.13
CA LYS A 438 -7.40 -34.10 27.76
C LYS A 438 -8.18 -34.56 28.98
N VAL A 439 -8.00 -33.92 30.12
CA VAL A 439 -8.76 -34.21 31.35
C VAL A 439 -9.45 -32.94 31.81
N THR A 440 -10.77 -32.99 31.96
CA THR A 440 -11.57 -31.88 32.49
C THR A 440 -12.17 -32.30 33.84
N SER A 441 -11.85 -31.56 34.90
CA SER A 441 -12.30 -31.80 36.27
C SER A 441 -13.15 -30.64 36.79
N TYR A 442 -14.18 -30.96 37.58
CA TYR A 442 -15.13 -29.98 38.12
C TYR A 442 -15.09 -29.94 39.65
N SER A 443 -14.99 -28.75 40.24
CA SER A 443 -14.94 -28.61 41.71
C SER A 443 -16.24 -28.92 42.43
N ASP A 444 -17.36 -28.95 41.71
CA ASP A 444 -18.70 -29.23 42.27
C ASP A 444 -19.00 -30.72 42.38
N GLY A 445 -18.03 -31.58 42.04
CA GLY A 445 -18.17 -33.03 42.15
C GLY A 445 -18.96 -33.66 41.02
N THR A 446 -19.27 -32.93 39.94
CA THR A 446 -19.91 -33.47 38.72
C THR A 446 -19.10 -34.59 38.06
N GLY A 447 -17.86 -34.78 38.49
CA GLY A 447 -16.98 -35.88 38.09
C GLY A 447 -16.23 -35.59 36.81
N ASP A 448 -15.01 -36.12 36.71
CA ASP A 448 -14.08 -35.79 35.65
C ASP A 448 -14.45 -36.45 34.30
N THR A 449 -14.12 -35.75 33.22
CA THR A 449 -14.18 -36.25 31.85
C THR A 449 -12.76 -36.40 31.32
N VAL A 450 -12.44 -37.55 30.73
CA VAL A 450 -11.15 -37.85 30.11
C VAL A 450 -11.34 -38.14 28.63
N VAL A 451 -10.63 -37.43 27.77
CA VAL A 451 -10.57 -37.71 26.32
C VAL A 451 -9.17 -38.18 25.97
N THR A 452 -9.04 -39.31 25.28
CA THR A 452 -7.77 -39.78 24.71
C THR A 452 -7.84 -39.79 23.19
N TYR A 453 -6.74 -39.42 22.53
CA TYR A 453 -6.65 -39.33 21.08
C TYR A 453 -5.65 -40.35 20.53
N GLN A 454 -5.99 -40.95 19.38
CA GLN A 454 -5.11 -41.83 18.61
C GLN A 454 -4.99 -41.31 17.20
N TYR A 455 -3.79 -41.42 16.65
CA TYR A 455 -3.45 -40.95 15.31
C TYR A 455 -2.74 -42.06 14.56
N ASP A 456 -2.87 -42.04 13.25
CA ASP A 456 -2.07 -42.88 12.36
C ASP A 456 -0.62 -42.37 12.25
N ASP A 457 0.19 -43.09 11.46
CA ASP A 457 1.61 -42.78 11.25
C ASP A 457 1.83 -41.46 10.48
N THR A 458 0.79 -40.90 9.87
CA THR A 458 0.84 -39.61 9.16
C THR A 458 0.48 -38.42 10.06
N GLY A 459 0.00 -38.69 11.27
CA GLY A 459 -0.48 -37.68 12.21
C GLY A 459 -1.97 -37.34 12.05
N THR A 460 -2.73 -38.14 11.31
CA THR A 460 -4.18 -37.97 11.13
C THR A 460 -4.92 -38.62 12.29
N LEU A 461 -5.89 -37.93 12.90
CA LEU A 461 -6.68 -38.45 14.02
C LEU A 461 -7.56 -39.62 13.55
N THR A 462 -7.40 -40.79 14.15
CA THR A 462 -8.18 -41.99 13.82
C THR A 462 -9.24 -42.28 14.87
N ASP A 463 -8.95 -42.05 16.14
CA ASP A 463 -9.87 -42.35 17.23
C ASP A 463 -9.79 -41.29 18.32
N SER A 464 -10.94 -40.92 18.87
CA SER A 464 -11.04 -40.25 20.17
C SER A 464 -11.88 -41.10 21.12
N THR A 465 -11.54 -41.12 22.40
CA THR A 465 -12.32 -41.83 23.41
C THR A 465 -12.59 -40.89 24.57
N GLU A 466 -13.85 -40.49 24.73
CA GLU A 466 -14.32 -39.73 25.88
C GLU A 466 -14.84 -40.69 26.94
N THR A 467 -14.41 -40.52 28.19
CA THR A 467 -14.87 -41.27 29.36
C THR A 467 -15.29 -40.31 30.45
N ARG A 468 -16.53 -40.44 30.94
CA ARG A 468 -17.08 -39.63 32.02
C ARG A 468 -16.96 -40.34 33.36
N ALA A 469 -17.06 -39.60 34.45
CA ALA A 469 -16.91 -40.14 35.80
C ALA A 469 -17.91 -41.23 36.19
N ASN A 470 -19.08 -41.27 35.56
CA ASN A 470 -20.06 -42.35 35.74
C ASN A 470 -19.62 -43.68 35.10
N GLY A 471 -18.44 -43.72 34.44
CA GLY A 471 -17.90 -44.89 33.77
C GLY A 471 -18.45 -45.10 32.36
N MET A 472 -19.31 -44.21 31.86
CA MET A 472 -19.73 -44.21 30.47
C MET A 472 -18.57 -43.73 29.59
N SER A 473 -18.38 -44.40 28.46
CA SER A 473 -17.37 -44.04 27.48
C SER A 473 -17.97 -44.05 26.08
N ALA A 474 -17.58 -43.06 25.27
CA ALA A 474 -17.87 -43.00 23.85
C ALA A 474 -16.53 -43.07 23.09
N VAL A 475 -16.41 -44.03 22.17
CA VAL A 475 -15.31 -44.08 21.20
C VAL A 475 -15.82 -43.52 19.90
N THR A 476 -15.21 -42.44 19.43
CA THR A 476 -15.44 -41.88 18.11
C THR A 476 -14.29 -42.27 17.20
N ARG A 477 -14.59 -42.92 16.09
CA ARG A 477 -13.60 -43.27 15.07
C ARG A 477 -13.85 -42.47 13.81
N TYR A 478 -12.75 -41.99 13.24
CA TYR A 478 -12.72 -41.14 12.08
C TYR A 478 -12.05 -41.88 10.93
N TRP A 479 -12.65 -41.74 9.74
CA TRP A 479 -12.03 -42.16 8.49
C TRP A 479 -12.28 -41.09 7.45
N SER A 480 -11.25 -40.82 6.67
CA SER A 480 -11.39 -40.06 5.44
C SER A 480 -10.73 -40.84 4.31
N ASP A 481 -11.36 -40.82 3.16
CA ASP A 481 -10.81 -41.35 1.93
C ASP A 481 -11.03 -40.34 0.80
N TYR A 482 -10.06 -40.29 -0.11
CA TYR A 482 -10.12 -39.47 -1.31
C TYR A 482 -9.87 -40.39 -2.50
N ASP A 483 -10.62 -40.20 -3.58
CA ASP A 483 -10.19 -40.82 -4.83
C ASP A 483 -8.83 -40.24 -5.28
N GLY A 484 -8.09 -41.01 -6.08
CA GLY A 484 -6.72 -40.64 -6.48
C GLY A 484 -6.61 -39.32 -7.28
N ASP A 485 -7.74 -38.79 -7.72
CA ASP A 485 -7.85 -37.55 -8.50
C ASP A 485 -8.37 -36.36 -7.64
N GLY A 486 -8.85 -36.61 -6.40
CA GLY A 486 -9.35 -35.61 -5.46
C GLY A 486 -10.77 -35.09 -5.76
N ASP A 487 -11.51 -35.78 -6.62
CA ASP A 487 -12.84 -35.39 -7.10
C ASP A 487 -13.98 -35.97 -6.25
N PHE A 488 -13.67 -36.98 -5.42
CA PHE A 488 -14.57 -37.59 -4.46
C PHE A 488 -13.95 -37.61 -3.07
N TYR A 489 -14.67 -37.07 -2.10
CA TYR A 489 -14.33 -37.07 -0.68
C TYR A 489 -15.35 -37.89 0.10
N GLN A 490 -14.85 -38.80 0.92
CA GLN A 490 -15.66 -39.56 1.86
C GLN A 490 -15.15 -39.30 3.28
N TYR A 491 -16.06 -38.92 4.18
CA TYR A 491 -15.79 -38.78 5.60
C TYR A 491 -16.76 -39.64 6.38
N GLN A 492 -16.23 -40.47 7.27
CA GLN A 492 -17.03 -41.28 8.17
C GLN A 492 -16.66 -41.02 9.62
N GLU A 493 -17.68 -40.87 10.45
CA GLU A 493 -17.60 -40.74 11.90
C GLU A 493 -18.50 -41.79 12.55
N ASP A 494 -17.89 -42.74 13.27
CA ASP A 494 -18.63 -43.73 14.03
C ASP A 494 -18.44 -43.48 15.53
N VAL A 495 -19.53 -43.20 16.24
CA VAL A 495 -19.57 -43.05 17.69
C VAL A 495 -20.15 -44.31 18.31
N THR A 496 -19.44 -44.95 19.23
CA THR A 496 -19.90 -46.13 19.97
C THR A 496 -19.79 -45.93 21.47
N TYR A 497 -20.91 -46.03 22.17
CA TYR A 497 -21.00 -45.99 23.62
C TYR A 497 -20.81 -47.38 24.21
N ASN A 498 -20.16 -47.48 25.37
CA ASN A 498 -20.03 -48.75 26.09
C ASN A 498 -21.37 -49.33 26.59
N GLY A 499 -22.42 -48.50 26.67
CA GLY A 499 -23.82 -48.92 26.90
C GLY A 499 -24.49 -49.61 25.70
N GLY A 500 -23.80 -49.72 24.56
CA GLY A 500 -24.30 -50.42 23.36
C GLY A 500 -25.03 -49.54 22.35
N GLN A 501 -25.30 -48.27 22.68
CA GLN A 501 -25.73 -47.27 21.71
C GLN A 501 -24.55 -46.88 20.80
N SER A 502 -24.83 -46.66 19.54
CA SER A 502 -23.90 -46.18 18.51
C SER A 502 -24.62 -45.35 17.45
N LEU A 503 -23.84 -44.53 16.76
CA LEU A 503 -24.21 -43.71 15.61
C LEU A 503 -23.10 -43.82 14.58
N SER A 504 -23.46 -43.88 13.30
CA SER A 504 -22.52 -43.82 12.18
C SER A 504 -22.96 -42.72 11.24
N ARG A 505 -22.10 -41.74 11.00
CA ARG A 505 -22.31 -40.66 10.04
C ARG A 505 -21.35 -40.88 8.88
N LEU A 506 -21.89 -40.86 7.67
CA LEU A 506 -21.15 -40.96 6.43
C LEU A 506 -21.51 -39.77 5.55
N ASP A 507 -20.53 -38.91 5.31
CA ASP A 507 -20.62 -37.81 4.37
C ASP A 507 -19.83 -38.16 3.10
N GLU A 508 -20.49 -38.04 1.95
CA GLU A 508 -19.93 -38.26 0.62
C GLU A 508 -20.10 -36.98 -0.20
N GLU A 509 -19.01 -36.46 -0.76
CA GLU A 509 -19.03 -35.23 -1.54
C GLU A 509 -18.24 -35.38 -2.84
N SER A 510 -18.80 -34.86 -3.93
CA SER A 510 -18.18 -34.73 -5.24
C SER A 510 -18.76 -33.52 -5.98
N TRP A 511 -18.20 -33.20 -7.15
CA TRP A 511 -18.74 -32.16 -8.04
C TRP A 511 -20.22 -32.31 -8.40
N THR A 512 -20.77 -33.52 -8.30
CA THR A 512 -22.14 -33.82 -8.76
C THR A 512 -23.06 -34.33 -7.66
N LEU A 513 -22.55 -34.53 -6.45
CA LEU A 513 -23.29 -35.16 -5.37
C LEU A 513 -22.77 -34.68 -4.02
N SER A 514 -23.68 -34.30 -3.13
CA SER A 514 -23.42 -34.18 -1.69
C SER A 514 -24.44 -35.04 -0.95
N ARG A 515 -23.98 -35.96 -0.11
CA ARG A 515 -24.85 -36.88 0.62
C ARG A 515 -24.35 -37.11 2.03
N SER A 516 -25.22 -36.87 3.01
CA SER A 516 -25.01 -37.20 4.42
C SER A 516 -25.95 -38.31 4.82
N THR A 517 -25.41 -39.44 5.28
CA THR A 517 -26.15 -40.59 5.77
C THR A 517 -25.83 -40.82 7.23
N ILE A 518 -26.84 -40.79 8.10
CA ILE A 518 -26.70 -41.08 9.52
C ILE A 518 -27.46 -42.36 9.85
N THR A 519 -26.78 -43.30 10.48
CA THR A 519 -27.35 -44.58 10.91
C THR A 519 -27.35 -44.63 12.42
N TYR A 520 -28.52 -44.90 13.01
CA TYR A 520 -28.73 -45.01 14.44
C TYR A 520 -28.81 -46.50 14.82
N SER A 521 -28.33 -46.87 16.01
CA SER A 521 -28.45 -48.25 16.54
C SER A 521 -29.68 -48.48 17.42
N THR A 522 -30.23 -47.43 18.02
CA THR A 522 -31.45 -47.47 18.85
C THR A 522 -32.49 -46.45 18.36
N GLY A 523 -33.68 -46.42 18.98
CA GLY A 523 -34.81 -45.56 18.57
C GLY A 523 -35.62 -46.09 17.39
N ASP A 524 -36.68 -45.37 17.02
CA ASP A 524 -37.61 -45.79 15.94
C ASP A 524 -36.99 -45.62 14.54
N ILE A 525 -36.09 -44.64 14.39
CA ILE A 525 -35.39 -44.35 13.15
C ILE A 525 -34.14 -45.23 13.07
N ALA A 526 -33.97 -45.92 11.94
CA ALA A 526 -32.78 -46.72 11.65
C ALA A 526 -31.73 -45.90 10.92
N GLN A 527 -32.15 -45.08 9.96
CA GLN A 527 -31.25 -44.29 9.12
C GLN A 527 -31.95 -43.04 8.59
N GLU A 528 -31.21 -41.95 8.49
CA GLU A 528 -31.60 -40.73 7.78
C GLU A 528 -30.57 -40.39 6.72
N MET A 529 -31.02 -39.93 5.57
CA MET A 529 -30.18 -39.55 4.45
C MET A 529 -30.65 -38.22 3.88
N LEU A 530 -29.72 -37.28 3.74
CA LEU A 530 -29.92 -36.01 3.07
C LEU A 530 -28.99 -35.95 1.86
N GLU A 531 -29.56 -35.76 0.67
CA GLU A 531 -28.83 -35.85 -0.61
C GLU A 531 -29.15 -34.62 -1.48
N ALA A 532 -28.11 -34.04 -2.08
CA ALA A 532 -28.17 -33.04 -3.13
C ALA A 532 -27.48 -33.60 -4.38
N ASP A 533 -28.27 -33.82 -5.43
CA ASP A 533 -27.82 -34.31 -6.74
C ASP A 533 -27.74 -33.15 -7.73
N TYR A 534 -26.54 -32.86 -8.21
CA TYR A 534 -26.21 -31.75 -9.12
C TYR A 534 -25.95 -32.22 -10.56
N THR A 535 -26.31 -33.46 -10.92
CA THR A 535 -26.03 -34.03 -12.26
C THR A 535 -26.82 -33.38 -13.42
N GLY A 536 -27.78 -32.50 -13.15
CA GLY A 536 -28.61 -31.83 -14.17
C GLY A 536 -28.72 -30.31 -14.00
N ASP A 537 -29.42 -29.65 -14.94
CA ASP A 537 -29.56 -28.17 -14.97
C ASP A 537 -30.24 -27.57 -13.73
N ASN A 538 -30.99 -28.38 -12.98
CA ASN A 538 -31.57 -27.99 -11.69
C ASN A 538 -31.21 -29.06 -10.64
N PRO A 539 -30.59 -28.67 -9.52
CA PRO A 539 -30.27 -29.62 -8.47
C PRO A 539 -31.53 -30.21 -7.84
N VAL A 540 -31.44 -31.50 -7.49
CA VAL A 540 -32.52 -32.24 -6.83
C VAL A 540 -32.11 -32.57 -5.42
N TYR A 541 -32.90 -32.11 -4.46
CA TYR A 541 -32.66 -32.32 -3.03
C TYR A 541 -33.64 -33.37 -2.50
N ARG A 542 -33.13 -34.38 -1.79
CA ARG A 542 -33.92 -35.46 -1.21
C ARG A 542 -33.60 -35.63 0.26
N HIS A 543 -34.63 -35.85 1.05
CA HIS A 543 -34.53 -36.29 2.43
C HIS A 543 -35.25 -37.62 2.59
N ARG A 544 -34.55 -38.64 3.06
CA ARG A 544 -35.08 -40.00 3.26
C ARG A 544 -34.89 -40.43 4.70
N ILE A 545 -35.95 -40.96 5.31
CA ILE A 545 -35.94 -41.54 6.65
C ILE A 545 -36.32 -43.01 6.51
N SER A 546 -35.49 -43.90 7.01
CA SER A 546 -35.76 -45.33 7.11
C SER A 546 -36.00 -45.70 8.58
N TYR A 547 -37.15 -46.28 8.87
CA TYR A 547 -37.55 -46.71 10.20
C TYR A 547 -37.21 -48.18 10.42
N ARG A 548 -37.04 -48.59 11.69
CA ARG A 548 -36.71 -49.98 12.04
C ARG A 548 -37.82 -50.99 11.73
N ASP A 549 -39.06 -50.53 11.63
CA ASP A 549 -40.19 -51.37 11.25
C ASP A 549 -40.20 -51.73 9.74
N GLY A 550 -39.23 -51.21 8.98
CA GLY A 550 -39.07 -51.42 7.55
C GLY A 550 -39.77 -50.38 6.69
N ASN A 551 -40.44 -49.39 7.28
CA ASN A 551 -41.03 -48.27 6.54
C ASN A 551 -39.95 -47.26 6.11
N THR A 552 -40.14 -46.66 4.94
CA THR A 552 -39.27 -45.59 4.43
C THR A 552 -40.12 -44.42 3.96
N GLU A 553 -39.78 -43.23 4.45
CA GLU A 553 -40.32 -41.97 3.98
C GLU A 553 -39.28 -41.26 3.12
N GLU A 554 -39.68 -40.76 1.95
CA GLU A 554 -38.84 -39.94 1.09
C GLU A 554 -39.59 -38.68 0.70
N ARG A 555 -38.89 -37.54 0.79
CA ARG A 555 -39.41 -36.24 0.41
C ARG A 555 -38.41 -35.54 -0.50
N VAL A 556 -38.91 -35.07 -1.65
CA VAL A 556 -38.18 -34.12 -2.50
C VAL A 556 -38.36 -32.72 -1.91
N LEU A 557 -37.26 -32.01 -1.68
CA LEU A 557 -37.27 -30.68 -1.08
C LEU A 557 -37.39 -29.60 -2.17
N ALA A 558 -38.02 -28.48 -1.84
CA ALA A 558 -38.38 -27.42 -2.80
C ALA A 558 -37.20 -26.56 -3.28
N GLY A 559 -35.98 -26.82 -2.80
CA GLY A 559 -34.75 -26.12 -3.17
C GLY A 559 -33.75 -26.01 -2.01
N ASP A 560 -32.67 -25.25 -2.22
CA ASP A 560 -31.56 -25.09 -1.27
C ASP A 560 -31.99 -24.70 0.14
N LEU A 561 -32.89 -23.72 0.27
CA LEU A 561 -33.28 -23.22 1.60
C LEU A 561 -33.94 -24.31 2.46
N GLU A 562 -34.73 -25.19 1.84
CA GLU A 562 -35.35 -26.31 2.55
C GLU A 562 -34.32 -27.41 2.87
N TYR A 563 -33.36 -27.64 1.96
CA TYR A 563 -32.21 -28.52 2.21
C TYR A 563 -31.38 -28.08 3.42
N TRP A 564 -30.98 -26.80 3.49
CA TRP A 564 -30.18 -26.27 4.59
C TRP A 564 -30.93 -26.30 5.92
N ASN A 565 -32.22 -25.97 5.93
CA ASN A 565 -33.04 -26.10 7.14
C ASN A 565 -33.09 -27.57 7.62
N ARG A 566 -33.23 -28.53 6.70
CA ARG A 566 -33.23 -29.96 7.04
C ARG A 566 -31.87 -30.45 7.52
N SER A 567 -30.78 -29.97 6.95
CA SER A 567 -29.42 -30.24 7.44
C SER A 567 -29.27 -29.76 8.89
N SER A 568 -29.68 -28.52 9.20
CA SER A 568 -29.63 -28.02 10.58
C SER A 568 -30.49 -28.84 11.55
N GLU A 569 -31.70 -29.25 11.15
CA GLU A 569 -32.56 -30.11 11.97
C GLU A 569 -31.98 -31.52 12.16
N LEU A 570 -31.24 -32.03 11.17
CA LEU A 570 -30.55 -33.31 11.25
C LEU A 570 -29.39 -33.24 12.24
N GLU A 571 -28.56 -32.19 12.18
CA GLU A 571 -27.45 -31.97 13.12
C GLU A 571 -27.96 -31.86 14.57
N THR A 572 -29.00 -31.05 14.83
CA THR A 572 -29.58 -30.95 16.18
C THR A 572 -30.10 -32.30 16.70
N ARG A 573 -30.65 -33.15 15.82
CA ARG A 573 -31.09 -34.51 16.21
C ARG A 573 -29.93 -35.45 16.47
N VAL A 574 -28.85 -35.37 15.70
CA VAL A 574 -27.61 -36.10 15.97
C VAL A 574 -27.06 -35.72 17.33
N GLU A 575 -26.91 -34.43 17.61
CA GLU A 575 -26.46 -33.92 18.91
C GLU A 575 -27.33 -34.45 20.05
N THR A 576 -28.65 -34.35 19.91
CA THR A 576 -29.61 -34.89 20.90
C THR A 576 -29.44 -36.40 21.10
N TYR A 577 -29.26 -37.16 20.01
CA TYR A 577 -29.05 -38.60 20.08
C TYR A 577 -27.73 -38.94 20.79
N LEU A 578 -26.65 -38.23 20.47
CA LEU A 578 -25.37 -38.38 21.15
C LEU A 578 -25.47 -38.03 22.65
N GLU A 579 -26.24 -37.02 23.02
CA GLU A 579 -26.51 -36.69 24.43
C GLU A 579 -27.23 -37.84 25.16
N THR A 580 -28.23 -38.47 24.54
CA THR A 580 -28.93 -39.61 25.17
C THR A 580 -28.03 -40.83 25.38
N GLY A 581 -27.02 -41.03 24.53
CA GLY A 581 -26.07 -42.14 24.66
C GLY A 581 -25.27 -42.09 25.97
N TRP A 582 -25.16 -40.92 26.59
CA TRP A 582 -24.51 -40.75 27.89
C TRP A 582 -25.38 -41.11 29.11
N MET A 583 -26.68 -41.36 28.91
CA MET A 583 -27.65 -41.70 29.96
C MET A 583 -27.87 -43.22 30.15
N GLY A 584 -27.21 -44.03 29.33
CA GLY A 584 -27.37 -45.50 29.23
C GLY A 584 -26.87 -46.31 30.42
#